data_AF-A0A6C1S6D3-F1
#
_entry.id   AF-A0A6C1S6D3-F1
#
_cell.length_a   1.000
_cell.length_b   1.000
_cell.length_c   1.000
_cell.angle_alpha   90.00
_cell.angle_beta   90.00
_cell.angle_gamma   90.00
#
_symmetry.space_group_name_H-M   'P 1'
#
loop_
_entity.id
_entity.type
_entity.pdbx_description
1 polymer ?
#
loop_
_entity_poly.entity_id
_entity_poly.type
_entity_poly.pdbx_seq_one_letter_code
_entity_poly.pdbx_strand_id
1 'polypeptide(L)'
;MLATTVNSSNEENIELVNEKAKAGYITGYADPEYIKELPVFRLPFLSGNRKYRAFQVSGDSMLPLPDGSWVTGEFIADWHGIISGKPYIVLTLNDGVVFKIADNLIRSEGVLRMYSLNPFYEPYDLPVGEIREVWRFVNFISAELPDTETGDEATRRMVAELRNELKLIHQKLDKQG
;
A
#
# COMPACT_ATOMS: atom_id res chain seq x y z
N MET A 1 -7.78 -17.95 -16.06
CA MET A 1 -8.60 -18.39 -14.91
C MET A 1 -7.73 -18.22 -13.69
N LEU A 2 -8.07 -17.29 -12.78
CA LEU A 2 -7.24 -17.01 -11.60
C LEU A 2 -7.58 -18.03 -10.52
N ALA A 3 -6.58 -18.75 -10.01
CA ALA A 3 -6.81 -19.77 -8.99
C ALA A 3 -7.07 -19.12 -7.62
N THR A 4 -8.01 -19.70 -6.88
CA THR A 4 -8.39 -19.31 -5.53
C THR A 4 -8.51 -20.59 -4.72
N THR A 5 -8.08 -20.54 -3.46
CA THR A 5 -8.33 -21.64 -2.52
C THR A 5 -9.60 -21.39 -1.72
N VAL A 6 -10.50 -22.37 -1.69
CA VAL A 6 -11.72 -22.36 -0.88
C VAL A 6 -11.62 -23.42 0.21
N ASN A 7 -12.20 -23.14 1.37
CA ASN A 7 -12.21 -24.08 2.50
C ASN A 7 -13.40 -25.07 2.43
N SER A 8 -13.49 -25.99 3.39
CA SER A 8 -14.57 -26.99 3.51
C SER A 8 -15.98 -26.41 3.73
N SER A 9 -16.08 -25.12 4.03
CA SER A 9 -17.30 -24.34 4.20
C SER A 9 -17.57 -23.39 3.02
N ASN A 10 -16.80 -23.52 1.93
CA ASN A 10 -16.94 -22.74 0.69
C ASN A 10 -16.72 -21.22 0.85
N GLU A 11 -15.88 -20.83 1.83
CA GLU A 11 -15.46 -19.43 2.01
C GLU A 11 -14.05 -19.23 1.42
N GLU A 12 -13.80 -18.05 0.83
CA GLU A 12 -12.51 -17.70 0.22
C GLU A 12 -11.43 -17.48 1.29
N ASN A 13 -10.24 -18.04 1.07
CA ASN A 13 -9.06 -17.81 1.92
C ASN A 13 -8.29 -16.56 1.45
N ILE A 14 -7.47 -15.97 2.33
CA ILE A 14 -6.50 -14.93 1.95
C ILE A 14 -5.14 -15.60 1.75
N GLU A 15 -4.62 -15.64 0.52
CA GLU A 15 -3.28 -16.17 0.23
C GLU A 15 -2.16 -15.17 0.61
N LEU A 16 -1.12 -15.66 1.28
CA LEU A 16 0.07 -14.90 1.71
C LEU A 16 1.19 -14.98 0.68
N VAL A 17 1.57 -13.86 0.07
CA VAL A 17 2.70 -13.77 -0.86
C VAL A 17 3.92 -13.17 -0.14
N ASN A 18 4.94 -14.01 0.14
CA ASN A 18 6.18 -13.60 0.80
C ASN A 18 7.25 -13.09 -0.19
N GLU A 19 8.36 -12.54 0.32
CA GLU A 19 9.46 -12.04 -0.54
C GLU A 19 10.04 -13.07 -1.50
N LYS A 20 10.25 -14.31 -1.06
CA LYS A 20 10.77 -15.40 -1.92
C LYS A 20 9.80 -15.74 -3.05
N ALA A 21 8.51 -15.53 -2.82
CA ALA A 21 7.46 -15.69 -3.81
C ALA A 21 7.45 -14.58 -4.86
N LYS A 22 7.91 -13.35 -4.54
CA LYS A 22 7.95 -12.23 -5.50
C LYS A 22 8.80 -12.55 -6.74
N ALA A 23 9.92 -13.24 -6.56
CA ALA A 23 10.78 -13.67 -7.68
C ALA A 23 10.09 -14.71 -8.57
N GLY A 24 9.24 -15.56 -8.00
CA GLY A 24 8.37 -16.48 -8.74
C GLY A 24 7.33 -15.72 -9.57
N TYR A 25 6.65 -14.75 -8.97
CA TYR A 25 5.63 -13.93 -9.64
C TYR A 25 6.11 -13.18 -10.89
N ILE A 26 7.37 -12.73 -10.90
CA ILE A 26 7.99 -12.03 -12.06
C ILE A 26 8.37 -13.01 -13.17
N THR A 27 8.82 -14.22 -12.80
CA THR A 27 9.43 -15.18 -13.74
C THR A 27 8.45 -16.20 -14.31
N GLY A 28 7.27 -16.33 -13.72
CA GLY A 28 6.16 -17.05 -14.33
C GLY A 28 4.93 -17.04 -13.43
N TYR A 29 3.79 -17.29 -14.05
CA TYR A 29 2.67 -17.96 -13.41
C TYR A 29 1.69 -17.17 -12.51
N ALA A 30 0.55 -16.87 -13.12
CA ALA A 30 -0.75 -17.17 -12.52
C ALA A 30 -1.01 -18.71 -12.45
N ASP A 31 -0.02 -19.53 -12.02
CA ASP A 31 -0.17 -21.00 -11.91
C ASP A 31 -1.17 -21.30 -10.81
N PRO A 32 -2.25 -22.02 -11.11
CA PRO A 32 -3.11 -22.54 -10.08
C PRO A 32 -2.42 -23.41 -9.04
N GLU A 33 -1.37 -24.15 -9.39
CA GLU A 33 -0.66 -25.01 -8.45
C GLU A 33 0.20 -24.22 -7.46
N TYR A 34 0.87 -23.17 -7.93
CA TYR A 34 1.67 -22.30 -7.05
C TYR A 34 0.80 -21.55 -6.03
N ILE A 35 -0.35 -21.03 -6.48
CA ILE A 35 -1.28 -20.29 -5.61
C ILE A 35 -1.84 -21.19 -4.50
N LYS A 36 -2.04 -22.50 -4.76
CA LYS A 36 -2.51 -23.46 -3.76
C LYS A 36 -1.52 -23.72 -2.62
N GLU A 37 -0.23 -23.54 -2.85
CA GLU A 37 0.81 -23.77 -1.85
C GLU A 37 1.04 -22.55 -0.92
N LEU A 38 0.44 -21.40 -1.24
CA LEU A 38 0.60 -20.20 -0.42
C LEU A 38 -0.05 -20.41 0.96
N PRO A 39 0.60 -20.00 2.06
CA PRO A 39 -0.02 -20.01 3.37
C PRO A 39 -1.30 -19.17 3.35
N VAL A 40 -2.34 -19.63 4.06
CA VAL A 40 -3.64 -18.95 4.09
C VAL A 40 -4.03 -18.54 5.51
N PHE A 41 -4.69 -17.38 5.63
CA PHE A 41 -5.27 -16.91 6.89
C PHE A 41 -6.65 -16.29 6.63
N ARG A 42 -7.41 -16.04 7.71
CA ARG A 42 -8.76 -15.48 7.62
C ARG A 42 -8.89 -14.23 8.48
N LEU A 43 -9.64 -13.25 7.96
CA LEU A 43 -10.08 -12.07 8.69
C LEU A 43 -11.61 -12.08 8.73
N PRO A 44 -12.23 -12.30 9.91
CA PRO A 44 -13.67 -12.54 10.03
C PRO A 44 -14.56 -11.33 9.67
N PHE A 45 -13.96 -10.15 9.46
CA PHE A 45 -14.64 -8.92 9.05
C PHE A 45 -14.63 -8.67 7.53
N LEU A 46 -13.98 -9.53 6.73
CA LEU A 46 -13.97 -9.42 5.27
C LEU A 46 -15.14 -10.18 4.65
N SER A 47 -15.62 -9.72 3.51
CA SER A 47 -16.76 -10.33 2.83
C SER A 47 -16.35 -11.62 2.14
N GLY A 48 -17.00 -12.75 2.44
CA GLY A 48 -16.69 -14.05 1.83
C GLY A 48 -16.93 -14.15 0.31
N ASN A 49 -17.54 -13.14 -0.32
CA ASN A 49 -17.84 -13.11 -1.76
C ASN A 49 -16.79 -12.30 -2.56
N ARG A 50 -15.67 -11.93 -1.93
CA ARG A 50 -14.64 -11.08 -2.52
C ARG A 50 -13.28 -11.75 -2.36
N LYS A 51 -12.46 -11.60 -3.39
CA LYS A 51 -11.11 -12.15 -3.45
C LYS A 51 -10.13 -11.20 -2.77
N TYR A 52 -9.34 -11.73 -1.86
CA TYR A 52 -8.31 -10.97 -1.15
C TYR A 52 -6.95 -11.65 -1.26
N ARG A 53 -5.89 -10.85 -1.27
CA ARG A 53 -4.51 -11.34 -1.22
C ARG A 53 -3.69 -10.42 -0.33
N ALA A 54 -2.80 -10.99 0.47
CA ALA A 54 -1.90 -10.23 1.32
C ALA A 54 -0.47 -10.27 0.75
N PHE A 55 0.13 -9.09 0.61
CA PHE A 55 1.45 -8.90 0.04
C PHE A 55 2.39 -8.43 1.12
N GLN A 56 3.52 -9.12 1.30
CA GLN A 56 4.55 -8.67 2.21
C GLN A 56 5.31 -7.50 1.58
N VAL A 57 5.33 -6.36 2.27
CA VAL A 57 6.15 -5.21 1.91
C VAL A 57 7.56 -5.44 2.42
N SER A 58 8.54 -5.03 1.62
CA SER A 58 9.95 -5.10 2.00
C SER A 58 10.72 -3.89 1.50
N GLY A 59 11.58 -3.36 2.37
CA GLY A 59 12.41 -2.18 2.15
C GLY A 59 11.71 -0.84 2.42
N ASP A 60 12.50 0.23 2.44
CA ASP A 60 12.08 1.60 2.81
C ASP A 60 11.16 2.29 1.79
N SER A 61 10.76 1.59 0.72
CA SER A 61 10.13 2.19 -0.45
C SER A 61 8.63 2.48 -0.29
N MET A 62 8.02 2.09 0.83
CA MET A 62 6.58 2.21 1.05
C MET A 62 6.17 2.96 2.31
N LEU A 63 6.93 3.99 2.71
CA LEU A 63 6.47 4.93 3.73
C LEU A 63 5.04 5.43 3.40
N PRO A 64 4.11 5.44 4.36
CA PRO A 64 4.29 5.30 5.81
C PRO A 64 4.18 3.86 6.37
N LEU A 65 4.17 2.83 5.53
CA LEU A 65 4.08 1.45 6.00
C LEU A 65 5.43 0.97 6.55
N PRO A 66 5.47 0.44 7.78
CA PRO A 66 6.68 -0.16 8.34
C PRO A 66 7.21 -1.32 7.49
N ASP A 67 8.52 -1.55 7.53
CA ASP A 67 9.13 -2.70 6.85
C ASP A 67 8.56 -4.03 7.37
N GLY A 68 8.49 -5.03 6.49
CA GLY A 68 7.92 -6.34 6.82
C GLY A 68 6.40 -6.36 7.05
N SER A 69 5.71 -5.22 6.91
CA SER A 69 4.25 -5.14 6.99
C SER A 69 3.57 -5.96 5.89
N TRP A 70 2.40 -6.51 6.21
CA TRP A 70 1.53 -7.18 5.25
C TRP A 70 0.44 -6.23 4.79
N VAL A 71 0.25 -6.08 3.48
CA VAL A 71 -0.80 -5.24 2.90
C VAL A 71 -1.83 -6.14 2.23
N THR A 72 -3.08 -6.05 2.69
CA THR A 72 -4.19 -6.82 2.12
C THR A 72 -4.92 -5.99 1.08
N GLY A 73 -5.06 -6.54 -0.12
CA GLY A 73 -5.83 -5.97 -1.21
C GLY A 73 -7.05 -6.82 -1.56
N GLU A 74 -8.12 -6.17 -2.01
CA GLU A 74 -9.30 -6.78 -2.61
C GLU A 74 -9.18 -6.75 -4.15
N PHE A 75 -9.35 -7.89 -4.82
CA PHE A 75 -9.19 -7.99 -6.26
C PHE A 75 -10.20 -7.11 -7.02
N ILE A 76 -9.72 -6.41 -8.05
CA ILE A 76 -10.57 -5.62 -8.95
C ILE A 76 -10.57 -6.28 -10.32
N ALA A 77 -11.72 -6.88 -10.67
CA ALA A 77 -11.92 -7.48 -11.98
C ALA A 77 -12.18 -6.44 -13.09
N ASP A 78 -12.93 -5.38 -12.80
CA ASP A 78 -13.20 -4.28 -13.73
C ASP A 78 -12.44 -3.02 -13.33
N TRP A 79 -11.38 -2.71 -14.08
CA TRP A 79 -10.50 -1.56 -13.80
C TRP A 79 -11.18 -0.21 -14.08
N HIS A 80 -12.33 -0.17 -14.76
CA HIS A 80 -13.13 1.05 -14.84
C HIS A 80 -13.75 1.44 -13.49
N GLY A 81 -13.85 0.50 -12.55
CA GLY A 81 -14.32 0.73 -11.18
C GLY A 81 -13.24 1.26 -10.22
N ILE A 82 -12.01 1.49 -10.70
CA ILE A 82 -10.94 2.10 -9.89
C ILE A 82 -11.33 3.54 -9.58
N ILE A 83 -11.28 3.90 -8.30
CA ILE A 83 -11.61 5.21 -7.77
C ILE A 83 -10.30 5.99 -7.63
N SER A 84 -10.19 7.10 -8.36
CA SER A 84 -9.02 7.97 -8.31
C SER A 84 -8.72 8.50 -6.89
N GLY A 85 -7.45 8.76 -6.61
CA GLY A 85 -6.99 9.23 -5.29
C GLY A 85 -7.05 8.19 -4.18
N LYS A 86 -7.18 6.90 -4.50
CA LYS A 86 -7.19 5.81 -3.50
C LYS A 86 -5.93 4.92 -3.62
N PRO A 87 -5.51 4.27 -2.52
CA PRO A 87 -4.39 3.33 -2.55
C PRO A 87 -4.76 2.00 -3.20
N TYR A 88 -3.87 1.54 -4.07
CA TYR A 88 -3.97 0.27 -4.77
C TYR A 88 -2.64 -0.47 -4.74
N ILE A 89 -2.74 -1.79 -4.71
CA ILE A 89 -1.63 -2.70 -4.97
C ILE A 89 -1.76 -3.11 -6.43
N VAL A 90 -0.72 -2.89 -7.22
CA VAL A 90 -0.70 -3.19 -8.65
C VAL A 90 0.41 -4.19 -8.93
N LEU A 91 0.06 -5.31 -9.54
CA LEU A 91 1.05 -6.25 -10.06
C LEU A 91 1.36 -5.84 -11.51
N THR A 92 2.61 -5.50 -11.76
CA THR A 92 3.10 -5.08 -13.08
C THR A 92 3.87 -6.21 -13.77
N LEU A 93 4.02 -6.11 -15.09
CA LEU A 93 4.84 -7.03 -15.88
C LEU A 93 6.32 -7.02 -15.50
N ASN A 94 6.87 -5.83 -15.29
CA ASN A 94 8.32 -5.62 -15.26
C ASN A 94 8.84 -5.35 -13.83
N ASP A 95 8.06 -4.65 -13.01
CA ASP A 95 8.51 -4.14 -11.71
C ASP A 95 7.93 -4.94 -10.53
N GLY A 96 7.17 -5.99 -10.81
CA GLY A 96 6.50 -6.80 -9.79
C GLY A 96 5.38 -6.02 -9.08
N VAL A 97 5.29 -6.19 -7.76
CA VAL A 97 4.20 -5.64 -6.94
C VAL A 97 4.55 -4.23 -6.46
N VAL A 98 3.72 -3.25 -6.83
CA VAL A 98 3.84 -1.86 -6.36
C VAL A 98 2.62 -1.45 -5.55
N PHE A 99 2.80 -0.56 -4.57
CA PHE A 99 1.72 0.03 -3.77
C PHE A 99 1.76 1.54 -3.92
N LYS A 100 0.71 2.13 -4.50
CA LYS A 100 0.67 3.54 -4.89
C LYS A 100 -0.76 4.08 -4.77
N ILE A 101 -0.90 5.41 -4.72
CA ILE A 101 -2.18 6.05 -5.01
C ILE A 101 -2.37 6.05 -6.52
N ALA A 102 -3.55 5.65 -7.01
CA ALA A 102 -3.83 5.61 -8.44
C ALA A 102 -4.92 6.60 -8.82
N ASP A 103 -4.73 7.30 -9.95
CA ASP A 103 -5.78 7.99 -10.68
C ASP A 103 -6.16 7.20 -11.93
N ASN A 104 -7.46 6.99 -12.11
CA ASN A 104 -7.99 6.22 -13.21
C ASN A 104 -8.17 7.08 -14.47
N LEU A 105 -7.19 7.01 -15.38
CA LEU A 105 -7.20 7.68 -16.68
C LEU A 105 -7.39 6.68 -17.82
N ILE A 106 -7.90 5.48 -17.54
CA ILE A 106 -8.00 4.39 -18.53
C ILE A 106 -8.91 4.79 -19.70
N ARG A 107 -10.02 5.49 -19.43
CA ARG A 107 -10.98 5.87 -20.47
C ARG A 107 -10.45 6.98 -21.38
N SER A 108 -9.67 7.91 -20.85
CA SER A 108 -9.16 9.07 -21.60
C SER A 108 -7.83 8.78 -22.29
N GLU A 109 -6.93 8.07 -21.61
CA GLU A 109 -5.52 7.95 -21.96
C GLU A 109 -5.02 6.50 -21.98
N GLY A 110 -5.80 5.54 -21.49
CA GLY A 110 -5.41 4.12 -21.46
C GLY A 110 -4.35 3.78 -20.41
N VAL A 111 -4.24 4.61 -19.36
CA VAL A 111 -3.23 4.48 -18.30
C VAL A 111 -3.85 4.59 -16.90
N LEU A 112 -3.15 4.06 -15.89
CA LEU A 112 -3.30 4.49 -14.50
C LEU A 112 -2.16 5.44 -14.15
N ARG A 113 -2.47 6.64 -13.65
CA ARG A 113 -1.43 7.52 -13.13
C ARG A 113 -1.13 7.16 -11.69
N MET A 114 0.13 6.86 -11.40
CA MET A 114 0.60 6.27 -10.15
C MET A 114 1.39 7.32 -9.35
N TYR A 115 0.92 7.60 -8.14
CA TYR A 115 1.57 8.54 -7.21
C TYR A 115 2.19 7.78 -6.05
N SER A 116 3.44 8.12 -5.76
CA SER A 116 4.13 7.61 -4.58
C SER A 116 3.55 8.19 -3.31
N LEU A 117 3.48 7.38 -2.26
CA LEU A 117 3.18 7.88 -0.90
C LEU A 117 4.36 8.69 -0.33
N ASN A 118 5.55 8.54 -0.91
CA ASN A 118 6.71 9.38 -0.63
C ASN A 118 6.75 10.55 -1.64
N PRO A 119 6.63 11.82 -1.19
CA PRO A 119 6.55 13.00 -2.05
C PRO A 119 7.83 13.29 -2.84
N PHE A 120 8.96 12.64 -2.55
CA PHE A 120 10.19 12.79 -3.32
C PHE A 120 10.18 12.09 -4.68
N TYR A 121 9.18 11.25 -4.95
CA TYR A 121 9.06 10.52 -6.20
C TYR A 121 7.97 11.14 -7.07
N GLU A 122 8.35 11.52 -8.28
CA GLU A 122 7.42 12.05 -9.29
C GLU A 122 6.36 11.01 -9.67
N PRO A 123 5.12 11.44 -9.96
CA PRO A 123 4.10 10.57 -10.52
C PRO A 123 4.52 10.03 -11.89
N TYR A 124 4.07 8.81 -12.21
CA TYR A 124 4.29 8.21 -13.53
C TYR A 124 3.02 7.55 -14.06
N ASP A 125 2.92 7.44 -15.38
CA ASP A 125 1.80 6.77 -16.04
C ASP A 125 2.14 5.31 -16.30
N LEU A 126 1.26 4.42 -15.83
CA LEU A 126 1.35 2.98 -16.01
C LEU A 126 0.35 2.52 -17.08
N PRO A 127 0.82 2.09 -18.27
CA PRO A 127 -0.07 1.61 -19.32
C PRO A 127 -0.85 0.38 -18.89
N VAL A 128 -2.13 0.30 -19.27
CA VAL A 128 -3.01 -0.84 -18.95
C VAL A 128 -2.42 -2.18 -19.43
N GLY A 129 -1.68 -2.18 -20.54
CA GLY A 129 -1.02 -3.37 -21.07
C GLY A 129 0.12 -3.91 -20.20
N GLU A 130 0.65 -3.11 -19.28
CA GLU A 130 1.71 -3.50 -18.34
C GLU A 130 1.17 -4.00 -17.00
N ILE A 131 -0.13 -3.86 -16.78
CA ILE A 131 -0.80 -4.27 -15.55
C ILE A 131 -1.25 -5.72 -15.67
N ARG A 132 -0.94 -6.53 -14.66
CA ARG A 132 -1.42 -7.91 -14.53
C ARG A 132 -2.65 -8.00 -13.64
N GLU A 133 -2.58 -7.37 -12.48
CA GLU A 133 -3.63 -7.40 -11.48
C GLU A 133 -3.71 -6.05 -10.76
N VAL A 134 -4.91 -5.67 -10.34
CA VAL A 134 -5.14 -4.50 -9.49
C VAL A 134 -5.92 -4.95 -8.27
N TRP A 135 -5.45 -4.52 -7.09
CA TRP A 135 -6.07 -4.83 -5.82
C TRP A 135 -6.31 -3.54 -5.05
N ARG A 136 -7.56 -3.30 -4.64
CA ARG A 136 -7.93 -2.17 -3.79
C ARG A 136 -7.41 -2.40 -2.38
N PHE A 137 -6.68 -1.46 -1.83
CA PHE A 137 -6.23 -1.54 -0.44
C PHE A 137 -7.41 -1.71 0.53
N VAL A 138 -7.24 -2.61 1.50
CA VAL A 138 -8.24 -2.87 2.55
C VAL A 138 -7.65 -2.59 3.92
N ASN A 139 -6.51 -3.19 4.24
CA ASN A 139 -5.82 -3.03 5.50
C ASN A 139 -4.33 -3.34 5.36
N PHE A 140 -3.57 -3.02 6.40
CA PHE A 140 -2.24 -3.54 6.60
C PHE A 140 -2.10 -4.13 8.01
N ILE A 141 -1.16 -5.05 8.19
CA ILE A 141 -0.81 -5.67 9.45
C ILE A 141 0.69 -5.43 9.65
N SER A 142 1.04 -4.70 10.71
CA SER A 142 2.43 -4.45 11.11
C SER A 142 2.72 -5.17 12.42
N ALA A 143 3.92 -5.74 12.53
CA ALA A 143 4.46 -6.22 13.80
C ALA A 143 5.11 -5.10 14.63
N GLU A 144 5.49 -4.01 13.95
CA GLU A 144 5.99 -2.80 14.59
C GLU A 144 4.81 -1.98 15.12
N LEU A 145 4.90 -1.58 16.38
CA LEU A 145 4.00 -0.59 16.94
C LEU A 145 4.37 0.76 16.33
N PRO A 146 3.41 1.51 15.75
CA PRO A 146 3.69 2.86 15.28
C PRO A 146 4.21 3.69 16.46
N ASP A 147 5.31 4.41 16.25
CA ASP A 147 5.89 5.28 17.28
C ASP A 147 4.82 6.23 17.83
N THR A 148 4.71 6.27 19.17
CA THR A 148 3.66 7.03 19.87
C THR A 148 3.80 8.54 19.69
N GLU A 149 4.98 9.03 19.29
CA GLU A 149 5.14 10.43 18.86
C GLU A 149 4.66 10.56 17.42
N THR A 150 3.35 10.73 17.24
CA THR A 150 2.82 11.19 15.96
C THR A 150 3.61 12.44 15.54
N GLY A 151 4.08 12.51 14.29
CA GLY A 151 4.87 13.64 13.80
C GLY A 151 4.22 15.00 14.08
N ASP A 152 2.89 15.04 14.21
CA ASP A 152 2.10 16.20 14.63
C ASP A 152 2.37 16.65 16.08
N GLU A 153 2.52 15.74 17.05
CA GLU A 153 2.84 16.11 18.44
C GLU A 153 4.27 16.62 18.58
N ALA A 154 5.23 15.92 17.96
CA ALA A 154 6.63 16.37 17.92
C ALA A 154 6.74 17.74 17.23
N THR A 155 6.05 17.94 16.09
CA THR A 155 6.02 19.22 15.38
C THR A 155 5.35 20.31 16.22
N ARG A 156 4.21 20.02 16.88
CA ARG A 156 3.54 20.98 17.77
C ARG A 156 4.42 21.39 18.94
N ARG A 157 5.14 20.44 19.54
CA ARG A 157 6.08 20.69 20.62
C ARG A 157 7.23 21.59 20.17
N MET A 158 7.83 21.29 19.01
CA MET A 158 8.91 22.09 18.45
C MET A 158 8.45 23.51 18.08
N VAL A 159 7.25 23.68 17.52
CA VAL A 159 6.65 25.00 17.25
C VAL A 159 6.35 25.76 18.55
N ALA A 160 5.91 25.08 19.60
CA ALA A 160 5.66 25.71 20.90
C ALA A 160 6.97 26.18 21.56
N GLU A 161 8.03 25.39 21.47
CA GLU A 161 9.37 25.73 21.96
C GLU A 161 9.94 26.94 21.21
N LEU A 162 9.88 26.95 19.88
CA LEU A 162 10.29 28.10 19.06
C LEU A 162 9.53 29.39 19.41
N ARG A 163 8.21 29.29 19.65
CA ARG A 163 7.39 30.44 20.09
C ARG A 163 7.84 30.99 21.45
N ASN A 164 8.24 30.12 22.37
CA ASN A 164 8.72 30.53 23.69
C ASN A 164 10.10 31.21 23.60
N GLU A 165 11.01 30.67 22.78
CA GLU A 165 12.31 31.29 22.52
C GLU A 165 12.17 32.68 21.87
N LEU A 166 11.29 32.83 20.88
CA LEU A 166 11.02 34.12 20.26
C LEU A 166 10.49 35.15 21.27
N LYS A 167 9.59 34.76 22.17
CA LYS A 167 9.11 35.65 23.26
C LYS A 167 10.25 36.09 24.18
N LEU A 168 11.14 35.17 24.54
CA LEU A 168 12.29 35.47 25.39
C LEU A 168 13.28 36.42 24.71
N ILE A 169 13.50 36.26 23.41
CA ILE A 169 14.34 37.17 22.61
C ILE A 169 13.71 38.56 22.56
N HIS A 170 12.42 38.67 22.28
CA HIS A 170 11.71 39.96 22.22
C HIS A 170 11.80 40.71 23.55
N GLN A 171 11.57 40.01 24.68
CA GLN A 171 11.69 40.62 26.01
C GLN A 171 13.11 41.06 26.38
N LYS A 172 14.15 40.44 25.81
CA LYS A 172 15.54 40.85 26.02
C LYS A 172 15.90 42.07 25.19
N LEU A 173 15.37 42.17 23.96
CA LEU A 173 15.55 43.33 23.09
C LEU A 173 14.84 44.58 23.65
N ASP A 174 13.62 44.42 24.18
CA ASP A 174 12.85 45.52 24.79
C ASP A 174 13.48 46.06 26.10
N LYS A 175 14.37 45.31 26.74
CA LYS A 175 15.08 45.73 27.96
C LYS A 175 16.43 46.40 27.69
N GLN A 176 16.86 46.46 26.43
CA GLN A 176 18.15 47.04 26.02
C GLN A 176 18.02 48.36 25.23
N GLY A 177 16.79 48.82 24.97
CA GLY A 177 16.48 50.17 24.44
C GLY A 177 15.91 51.07 25.52
#